data_AF-A0AAX6E8S4-F1
#
_entry.id   AF-A0AAX6E8S4-F1
#
_cell.length_a   1.000
_cell.length_b   1.000
_cell.length_c   1.000
_cell.angle_alpha   90.00
_cell.angle_beta   90.00
_cell.angle_gamma   90.00
#
_symmetry.space_group_name_H-M   'P 1'
#
loop_
_entity.id
_entity.type
_entity.pdbx_description
1 polymer ?
#
loop_
_entity_poly.entity_id
_entity_poly.type
_entity_poly.pdbx_seq_one_letter_code
_entity_poly.pdbx_strand_id
1 'polypeptide(L)'
;MYQRSNKNTCMYQKPRVRQGKCIKKGQILADGTTTVGGELALGKNVLVAYMPWEGYNYEDVVLISERLVYKDIYTSFHIRKYEIQAHVTSQGPERITKEIPHLEAHLLRNLDRNGIMMLGSWIEASDILVGKLTPQTTNESSYAPDDRLLRAILGIQVSTTKETSLKLPIGGRGRVIDVRWIQKNESSGYNPERIRVYISQKHEIKVSDKVAGRHGNKGIIFKILSRQDMPYLQNGTPIDIVFNPLGVPSRMNVGHIFECSLGLAEDLLKRHYRIAPFDERYEQEASRKLVFYELYSTSKQTKNPWVFEPEYPGKSRIFDGRTGDLFEQLVQIEKSYILKLIY
;
A
#
# COMPACT_ATOMS: atom_id res chain seq x y z
N MET A 1 -11.88 -5.87 14.83
CA MET A 1 -10.78 -5.27 15.61
C MET A 1 -9.55 -5.19 14.70
N TYR A 2 -8.92 -4.02 14.60
CA TYR A 2 -7.71 -3.81 13.79
C TYR A 2 -6.48 -3.83 14.70
N GLN A 3 -5.45 -4.58 14.32
CA GLN A 3 -4.24 -4.78 15.11
C GLN A 3 -3.01 -4.41 14.30
N ARG A 4 -1.95 -3.95 14.98
CA ARG A 4 -0.68 -3.62 14.34
C ARG A 4 0.21 -4.85 14.26
N SER A 5 0.80 -5.12 13.10
CA SER A 5 1.89 -6.10 12.97
C SER A 5 3.26 -5.52 13.35
N ASN A 6 4.28 -6.36 13.44
CA ASN A 6 5.66 -5.92 13.66
C ASN A 6 6.21 -5.06 12.50
N LYS A 7 5.71 -5.24 11.28
CA LYS A 7 6.07 -4.46 10.09
C LYS A 7 5.11 -3.28 9.84
N ASN A 8 4.35 -2.88 10.86
CA ASN A 8 3.36 -1.79 10.80
C ASN A 8 2.22 -2.03 9.80
N THR A 9 1.99 -3.25 9.32
CA THR A 9 0.81 -3.58 8.51
C THR A 9 -0.42 -3.77 9.41
N CYS A 10 -1.61 -3.59 8.83
CA CYS A 10 -2.88 -3.79 9.53
C CYS A 10 -3.30 -5.27 9.53
N MET A 11 -3.52 -5.82 10.73
CA MET A 11 -4.07 -7.14 10.98
C MET A 11 -5.56 -7.06 11.31
N TYR A 12 -6.39 -7.80 10.58
CA TYR A 12 -7.84 -7.89 10.81
C TYR A 12 -8.37 -9.26 10.41
N GLN A 13 -9.57 -9.57 10.91
CA GLN A 13 -10.34 -10.74 10.53
C GLN A 13 -11.71 -10.30 10.03
N LYS A 14 -12.17 -10.90 8.93
CA LYS A 14 -13.48 -10.62 8.34
C LYS A 14 -14.37 -11.87 8.43
N PRO A 15 -15.48 -11.83 9.17
CA PRO A 15 -16.39 -12.97 9.24
C PRO A 15 -17.00 -13.26 7.86
N ARG A 16 -17.08 -14.54 7.49
CA ARG A 16 -17.72 -15.00 6.25
C ARG A 16 -19.09 -15.63 6.48
N VAL A 17 -19.29 -16.24 7.63
CA VAL A 17 -20.55 -16.90 7.98
C VAL A 17 -21.61 -15.88 8.36
N ARG A 18 -22.86 -16.15 7.95
CA ARG A 18 -24.03 -15.37 8.37
C ARG A 18 -24.71 -16.07 9.53
N GLN A 19 -25.38 -15.28 10.37
CA GLN A 19 -26.20 -15.81 11.46
C GLN A 19 -27.26 -16.77 10.91
N GLY A 20 -27.51 -17.88 11.63
CA GLY A 20 -28.52 -18.88 11.26
C GLY A 20 -28.07 -19.96 10.28
N LYS A 21 -26.82 -19.93 9.76
CA LYS A 21 -26.28 -21.04 8.97
C LYS A 21 -25.67 -22.13 9.85
N CYS A 22 -26.07 -23.39 9.62
CA CYS A 22 -25.36 -24.54 10.16
C CYS A 22 -23.94 -24.61 9.60
N ILE A 23 -22.96 -24.83 10.48
CA ILE A 23 -21.54 -24.95 10.12
C ILE A 23 -21.07 -26.38 10.28
N LYS A 24 -20.16 -26.82 9.41
CA LYS A 24 -19.51 -28.12 9.52
C LYS A 24 -18.20 -28.00 10.31
N LYS A 25 -17.79 -29.06 11.01
CA LYS A 25 -16.48 -29.12 11.66
C LYS A 25 -15.37 -28.89 10.62
N GLY A 26 -14.47 -27.95 10.88
CA GLY A 26 -13.39 -27.58 9.96
C GLY A 26 -13.75 -26.52 8.91
N GLN A 27 -14.99 -26.03 8.90
CA GLN A 27 -15.37 -24.93 8.01
C GLN A 27 -14.75 -23.59 8.46
N ILE A 28 -14.23 -22.83 7.50
CA ILE A 28 -13.66 -21.50 7.75
C ILE A 28 -14.77 -20.52 8.13
N LEU A 29 -14.60 -19.87 9.28
CA LEU A 29 -15.58 -18.91 9.82
C LEU A 29 -15.26 -17.46 9.45
N ALA A 30 -13.97 -17.13 9.36
CA ALA A 30 -13.48 -15.80 9.05
C ALA A 30 -12.21 -15.89 8.19
N ASP A 31 -12.06 -14.94 7.28
CA ASP A 31 -10.82 -14.74 6.54
C ASP A 31 -9.88 -13.81 7.33
N GLY A 32 -8.57 -14.03 7.20
CA GLY A 32 -7.54 -13.12 7.71
C GLY A 32 -7.28 -11.95 6.78
N THR A 33 -6.18 -11.23 7.03
CA THR A 33 -5.76 -10.05 6.25
C THR A 33 -5.45 -10.33 4.80
N THR A 34 -4.84 -11.49 4.56
CA THR A 34 -4.26 -11.90 3.27
C THR A 34 -4.83 -13.24 2.87
N THR A 35 -6.10 -13.46 3.19
CA THR A 35 -6.81 -14.71 2.91
C THR A 35 -8.15 -14.38 2.28
N VAL A 36 -8.54 -15.13 1.25
CA VAL A 36 -9.88 -15.05 0.65
C VAL A 36 -10.41 -16.47 0.50
N GLY A 37 -11.50 -16.78 1.20
CA GLY A 37 -12.08 -18.13 1.16
C GLY A 37 -11.16 -19.23 1.67
N GLY A 38 -10.26 -18.92 2.62
CA GLY A 38 -9.26 -19.86 3.12
C GLY A 38 -7.97 -19.97 2.31
N GLU A 39 -7.88 -19.31 1.16
CA GLU A 39 -6.69 -19.33 0.31
C GLU A 39 -5.87 -18.07 0.45
N LEU A 40 -4.55 -18.19 0.28
CA LEU A 40 -3.60 -17.08 0.43
C LEU A 40 -3.75 -16.06 -0.70
N ALA A 41 -4.06 -14.81 -0.34
CA ALA A 41 -4.30 -13.68 -1.23
C ALA A 41 -3.42 -12.47 -0.84
N LEU A 42 -2.15 -12.50 -1.27
CA LEU A 42 -1.15 -11.44 -1.10
C LEU A 42 -1.18 -10.34 -2.17
N GLY A 43 -1.72 -10.65 -3.36
CA GLY A 43 -1.72 -9.80 -4.54
C GLY A 43 -3.08 -9.71 -5.22
N LYS A 44 -3.08 -9.29 -6.48
CA LYS A 44 -4.29 -9.14 -7.29
C LYS A 44 -4.05 -9.68 -8.70
N ASN A 45 -5.08 -10.32 -9.25
CA ASN A 45 -5.12 -10.71 -10.65
C ASN A 45 -5.41 -9.46 -11.50
N VAL A 46 -4.44 -9.03 -12.29
CA VAL A 46 -4.52 -7.82 -13.13
C VAL A 46 -4.19 -8.15 -14.58
N LEU A 47 -4.73 -7.34 -15.50
CA LEU A 47 -4.49 -7.52 -16.93
C LEU A 47 -3.16 -6.88 -17.31
N VAL A 48 -2.28 -7.68 -17.91
CA VAL A 48 -0.90 -7.32 -18.24
C VAL A 48 -0.67 -7.45 -19.73
N ALA A 49 0.05 -6.49 -20.32
CA ALA A 49 0.56 -6.58 -21.69
C ALA A 49 2.10 -6.54 -21.70
N TYR A 50 2.73 -7.36 -22.54
CA TYR A 50 4.18 -7.32 -22.77
C TYR A 50 4.48 -6.66 -24.10
N MET A 51 4.76 -5.37 -24.04
CA MET A 51 5.12 -4.57 -25.19
C MET A 51 5.98 -3.40 -24.75
N PRO A 52 6.91 -2.90 -25.58
CA PRO A 52 7.59 -1.64 -25.31
C PRO A 52 6.57 -0.49 -25.35
N TRP A 53 6.80 0.53 -24.52
CA TRP A 53 5.93 1.70 -24.46
C TRP A 53 6.75 2.97 -24.25
N GLU A 54 7.14 3.63 -25.36
CA GLU A 54 7.83 4.94 -25.38
C GLU A 54 9.07 5.04 -24.45
N GLY A 55 9.71 3.91 -24.13
CA GLY A 55 10.81 3.85 -23.16
C GLY A 55 10.40 3.97 -21.69
N TYR A 56 9.12 4.20 -21.38
CA TYR A 56 8.62 4.31 -20.02
C TYR A 56 8.57 2.97 -19.27
N ASN A 57 8.82 1.85 -19.95
CA ASN A 57 9.03 0.54 -19.36
C ASN A 57 10.42 -0.03 -19.71
N TYR A 58 11.44 0.83 -19.78
CA TYR A 58 12.82 0.39 -19.96
C TYR A 58 13.30 -0.47 -18.77
N GLU A 59 14.06 -1.54 -19.04
CA GLU A 59 14.55 -2.51 -18.04
C GLU A 59 13.44 -3.06 -17.12
N ASP A 60 13.51 -2.77 -15.82
CA ASP A 60 12.60 -3.24 -14.77
C ASP A 60 11.59 -2.16 -14.37
N VAL A 61 11.36 -1.20 -15.25
CA VAL A 61 10.36 -0.18 -15.03
C VAL A 61 9.02 -0.63 -15.58
N VAL A 62 7.94 -0.32 -14.87
CA VAL A 62 6.57 -0.65 -15.29
C VAL A 62 5.68 0.57 -15.36
N LEU A 63 4.73 0.50 -16.28
CA LEU A 63 3.64 1.44 -16.44
C LEU A 63 2.38 0.84 -15.85
N ILE A 64 1.61 1.65 -15.14
CA ILE A 64 0.33 1.20 -14.59
C ILE A 64 -0.82 2.09 -15.03
N SER A 65 -2.01 1.51 -15.12
CA SER A 65 -3.24 2.26 -15.35
C SER A 65 -3.69 2.97 -14.07
N GLU A 66 -4.15 4.20 -14.21
CA GLU A 66 -4.86 4.96 -13.17
C GLU A 66 -6.07 4.19 -12.62
N ARG A 67 -6.65 3.25 -13.38
CA ARG A 67 -7.68 2.33 -12.90
C ARG A 67 -7.28 1.63 -11.60
N LEU A 68 -6.01 1.25 -11.45
CA LEU A 68 -5.51 0.55 -10.26
C LEU A 68 -5.54 1.43 -9.01
N VAL A 69 -5.30 2.74 -9.17
CA VAL A 69 -5.35 3.74 -8.11
C VAL A 69 -6.81 4.00 -7.73
N TYR A 70 -7.64 4.37 -8.71
CA TYR A 70 -9.03 4.77 -8.46
C TYR A 70 -9.90 3.65 -7.89
N LYS A 71 -9.67 2.39 -8.30
CA LYS A 71 -10.40 1.23 -7.77
C LYS A 71 -9.81 0.69 -6.46
N ASP A 72 -8.82 1.37 -5.87
CA ASP A 72 -8.16 0.96 -4.62
C ASP A 72 -7.62 -0.49 -4.66
N ILE A 73 -7.15 -0.95 -5.83
CA ILE A 73 -6.75 -2.36 -6.05
C ILE A 73 -5.51 -2.72 -5.22
N TYR A 74 -4.53 -1.82 -5.22
CA TYR A 74 -3.24 -1.96 -4.53
C TYR A 74 -3.10 -0.97 -3.37
N THR A 75 -4.19 -0.81 -2.62
CA THR A 75 -4.24 0.03 -1.43
C THR A 75 -4.03 -0.81 -0.18
N SER A 76 -3.10 -0.39 0.68
CA SER A 76 -2.82 -1.02 1.98
C SER A 76 -3.04 -0.05 3.14
N PHE A 77 -3.35 -0.59 4.32
CA PHE A 77 -3.41 0.18 5.56
C PHE A 77 -2.21 -0.14 6.44
N HIS A 78 -1.51 0.91 6.85
CA HIS A 78 -0.37 0.81 7.75
C HIS A 78 -0.72 1.50 9.06
N ILE A 79 -0.46 0.81 10.18
CA ILE A 79 -0.67 1.36 11.52
C ILE A 79 0.70 1.69 12.09
N ARG A 80 0.99 2.99 12.24
CA ARG A 80 2.23 3.47 12.87
C ARG A 80 1.97 3.82 14.33
N LYS A 81 2.93 3.49 15.19
CA LYS A 81 2.93 3.86 16.62
C LYS A 81 3.91 5.00 16.79
N TYR A 82 3.44 6.09 17.36
CA TYR A 82 4.26 7.21 17.81
C TYR A 82 4.21 7.23 19.33
N GLU A 83 5.37 7.37 19.95
CA GLU A 83 5.51 7.25 21.40
C GLU A 83 6.37 8.42 21.91
N ILE A 84 5.89 9.07 22.97
CA ILE A 84 6.64 10.09 23.71
C ILE A 84 6.61 9.72 25.19
N GLN A 85 7.71 10.06 25.87
CA GLN A 85 7.88 9.86 27.30
C GLN A 85 8.06 11.22 27.97
N ALA A 86 7.43 11.38 29.13
CA ALA A 86 7.63 12.54 29.99
C ALA A 86 8.59 12.15 31.12
N HIS A 87 9.74 12.82 31.15
CA HIS A 87 10.80 12.57 32.12
C HIS A 87 10.85 13.68 33.17
N VAL A 88 11.40 13.35 34.33
CA VAL A 88 11.81 14.36 35.31
C VAL A 88 13.25 14.76 35.00
N THR A 89 13.45 15.99 34.54
CA THR A 89 14.79 16.52 34.28
C THR A 89 15.34 17.21 35.52
N SER A 90 16.65 17.48 35.55
CA SER A 90 17.27 18.27 36.63
C SER A 90 16.71 19.70 36.73
N GLN A 91 16.14 20.23 35.65
CA GLN A 91 15.54 21.56 35.57
C GLN A 91 14.03 21.55 35.90
N GLY A 92 13.44 20.38 36.16
CA GLY A 92 12.04 20.20 36.52
C GLY A 92 11.34 19.07 35.75
N PRO A 93 10.12 18.69 36.14
CA PRO A 93 9.34 17.68 35.43
C PRO A 93 8.83 18.20 34.09
N GLU A 94 8.95 17.39 33.04
CA GLU A 94 8.28 17.67 31.76
C GLU A 94 6.77 17.55 31.93
N ARG A 95 6.01 18.49 31.34
CA ARG A 95 4.55 18.55 31.47
C ARG A 95 3.89 18.28 30.13
N ILE A 96 2.91 17.38 30.13
CA ILE A 96 2.03 17.16 28.99
C ILE A 96 0.86 18.15 29.11
N THR A 97 0.68 19.00 28.11
CA THR A 97 -0.34 20.06 28.14
C THR A 97 -0.77 20.47 26.74
N LYS A 98 -2.00 20.97 26.62
CA LYS A 98 -2.51 21.62 25.40
C LYS A 98 -1.98 23.06 25.26
N GLU A 99 -1.66 23.71 26.37
CA GLU A 99 -1.24 25.11 26.41
C GLU A 99 0.23 25.23 26.02
N ILE A 100 0.48 25.30 24.71
CA ILE A 100 1.82 25.46 24.15
C ILE A 100 2.00 26.92 23.71
N PRO A 101 2.95 27.67 24.28
CA PRO A 101 3.16 29.07 23.92
C PRO A 101 3.69 29.19 22.48
N HIS A 102 3.40 30.33 21.83
CA HIS A 102 3.87 30.68 20.49
C HIS A 102 3.40 29.75 19.35
N LEU A 103 2.42 28.88 19.61
CA LEU A 103 1.89 27.98 18.61
C LEU A 103 0.52 28.46 18.11
N GLU A 104 0.26 28.28 16.82
CA GLU A 104 -1.01 28.68 16.24
C GLU A 104 -2.17 27.79 16.73
N ALA A 105 -3.34 28.41 16.96
CA ALA A 105 -4.54 27.73 17.44
C ALA A 105 -5.00 26.58 16.52
N HIS A 106 -4.69 26.66 15.22
CA HIS A 106 -5.06 25.64 14.24
C HIS A 106 -4.38 24.28 14.50
N LEU A 107 -3.14 24.26 15.00
CA LEU A 107 -2.40 23.03 15.33
C LEU A 107 -2.91 22.38 16.61
N LEU A 108 -3.50 23.17 17.51
CA LEU A 108 -4.01 22.72 18.81
C LEU A 108 -5.47 22.26 18.76
N ARG A 109 -6.16 22.44 17.62
CA ARG A 109 -7.60 22.17 17.47
C ARG A 109 -7.97 20.71 17.74
N ASN A 110 -7.09 19.79 17.39
CA ASN A 110 -7.32 18.35 17.49
C ASN A 110 -6.84 17.74 18.81
N LEU A 111 -6.23 18.54 19.70
CA LEU A 111 -5.79 18.11 21.03
C LEU A 111 -6.93 18.18 22.05
N ASP A 112 -7.00 17.18 22.92
CA ASP A 112 -7.88 17.13 24.09
C ASP A 112 -7.43 18.10 25.20
N ARG A 113 -8.16 18.13 26.31
CA ARG A 113 -7.85 19.01 27.46
C ARG A 113 -6.48 18.75 28.07
N ASN A 114 -5.94 17.54 27.93
CA ASN A 114 -4.64 17.14 28.47
C ASN A 114 -3.49 17.44 27.49
N GLY A 115 -3.77 17.83 26.24
CA GLY A 115 -2.75 18.03 25.21
C GLY A 115 -2.44 16.77 24.39
N ILE A 116 -3.33 15.79 24.37
CA ILE A 116 -3.20 14.54 23.62
C ILE A 116 -4.16 14.56 22.43
N MET A 117 -3.73 14.07 21.27
CA MET A 117 -4.56 13.99 20.08
C MET A 117 -5.85 13.19 20.32
N MET A 118 -6.99 13.75 19.91
CA MET A 118 -8.29 13.08 20.04
C MET A 118 -8.41 11.85 19.12
N LEU A 119 -9.10 10.83 19.61
CA LEU A 119 -9.41 9.62 18.82
C LEU A 119 -10.27 9.98 17.61
N GLY A 120 -9.94 9.41 16.45
CA GLY A 120 -10.68 9.64 15.21
C GLY A 120 -10.32 10.92 14.47
N SER A 121 -9.45 11.78 15.01
CA SER A 121 -8.95 12.98 14.32
C SER A 121 -8.19 12.62 13.05
N TRP A 122 -8.43 13.39 11.99
CA TRP A 122 -7.61 13.40 10.79
C TRP A 122 -6.39 14.30 11.02
N ILE A 123 -5.22 13.82 10.63
CA ILE A 123 -3.95 14.49 10.89
C ILE A 123 -3.05 14.49 9.67
N GLU A 124 -2.28 15.57 9.55
CA GLU A 124 -1.33 15.80 8.48
C GLU A 124 0.08 16.01 9.02
N ALA A 125 1.05 16.13 8.12
CA ALA A 125 2.44 16.33 8.48
C ALA A 125 2.58 17.60 9.35
N SER A 126 3.44 17.52 10.37
CA SER A 126 3.69 18.60 11.34
C SER A 126 2.59 18.84 12.39
N ASP A 127 1.44 18.16 12.32
CA ASP A 127 0.45 18.21 13.41
C ASP A 127 1.03 17.67 14.72
N ILE A 128 0.69 18.32 15.84
CA ILE A 128 1.12 17.91 17.18
C ILE A 128 0.27 16.75 17.65
N LEU A 129 0.87 15.58 17.83
CA LEU A 129 0.22 14.38 18.39
C LEU A 129 0.09 14.44 19.91
N VAL A 130 1.12 14.95 20.59
CA VAL A 130 1.15 15.10 22.04
C VAL A 130 1.93 16.36 22.38
N GLY A 131 1.27 17.31 23.05
CA GLY A 131 1.91 18.52 23.55
C GLY A 131 2.80 18.22 24.74
N LYS A 132 4.08 18.58 24.64
CA LYS A 132 5.05 18.42 25.73
C LYS A 132 5.86 19.70 25.90
N LEU A 133 5.95 20.15 27.15
CA LEU A 133 6.80 21.27 27.56
C LEU A 133 7.90 20.76 28.48
N THR A 134 9.15 21.06 28.12
CA THR A 134 10.31 20.82 28.98
C THR A 134 10.69 22.14 29.65
N PRO A 135 10.80 22.19 30.98
CA PRO A 135 11.29 23.37 31.67
C PRO A 135 12.73 23.66 31.25
N GLN A 136 13.03 24.91 30.95
CA GLN A 136 14.37 25.36 30.61
C GLN A 136 14.80 26.43 31.61
N THR A 137 15.93 26.25 32.28
CA THR A 137 16.54 27.34 33.05
C THR A 137 17.12 28.34 32.07
N THR A 138 16.42 29.47 31.87
CA THR A 138 16.94 30.60 31.12
C THR A 138 17.90 31.39 31.99
N ASN A 139 19.21 31.16 31.81
CA ASN A 139 20.19 32.16 32.19
C ASN A 139 20.08 33.28 31.16
N GLU A 140 19.65 34.48 31.56
CA GLU A 140 19.54 35.64 30.66
C GLU A 140 20.85 35.90 29.89
N SER A 141 22.00 35.47 30.43
CA SER A 141 23.36 35.51 29.85
C SER A 141 23.60 34.68 28.59
N SER A 142 22.74 33.73 28.22
CA SER A 142 23.00 32.85 27.05
C SER A 142 22.45 33.38 25.72
N TYR A 143 21.63 34.43 25.73
CA TYR A 143 21.07 34.99 24.49
C TYR A 143 21.98 36.05 23.89
N ALA A 144 22.09 36.05 22.56
CA ALA A 144 22.80 37.09 21.83
C ALA A 144 22.22 38.48 22.17
N PRO A 145 23.05 39.54 22.23
CA PRO A 145 22.59 40.89 22.56
C PRO A 145 21.48 41.39 21.63
N ASP A 146 21.48 40.99 20.35
CA ASP A 146 20.43 41.32 19.38
C ASP A 146 19.06 40.72 19.78
N ASP A 147 19.05 39.48 20.27
CA ASP A 147 17.82 38.78 20.68
C ASP A 147 17.25 39.36 21.98
N ARG A 148 18.12 39.87 22.87
CA ARG A 148 17.71 40.63 24.06
C ARG A 148 17.06 41.96 23.68
N LEU A 149 17.65 42.67 22.73
CA LEU A 149 17.15 43.96 22.26
C LEU A 149 15.79 43.82 21.57
N LEU A 150 15.63 42.81 20.71
CA LEU A 150 14.35 42.48 20.08
C LEU A 150 13.26 42.18 21.11
N ARG A 151 13.57 41.43 22.18
CA ARG A 151 12.62 41.14 23.26
C ARG A 151 12.24 42.35 24.07
N ALA A 152 13.20 43.24 24.36
CA ALA A 152 12.95 44.48 25.08
C ALA A 152 12.02 45.43 24.30
N ILE A 153 12.19 45.49 22.97
CA ILE A 153 11.33 46.31 22.09
C ILE A 153 9.93 45.70 21.95
N LEU A 154 9.83 44.37 21.79
CA LEU A 154 8.56 43.68 21.54
C LEU A 154 7.79 43.31 22.82
N GLY A 155 8.35 43.54 24.01
CA GLY A 155 7.74 43.18 25.29
C GLY A 155 7.49 41.68 25.47
N ILE A 156 8.23 40.83 24.74
CA ILE A 156 8.04 39.38 24.76
C ILE A 156 8.66 38.81 26.04
N GLN A 157 7.81 38.35 26.97
CA GLN A 157 8.25 37.63 28.15
C GLN A 157 8.97 36.34 27.76
N VAL A 158 10.11 36.07 28.42
CA VAL A 158 10.88 34.85 28.20
C VAL A 158 10.06 33.66 28.66
N SER A 159 9.72 32.76 27.73
CA SER A 159 9.11 31.49 28.08
C SER A 159 10.13 30.65 28.85
N THR A 160 9.79 30.30 30.09
CA THR A 160 10.57 29.41 30.98
C THR A 160 10.50 27.94 30.55
N THR A 161 9.79 27.66 29.45
CA THR A 161 9.51 26.32 28.95
C THR A 161 9.77 26.26 27.46
N LYS A 162 10.45 25.18 27.04
CA LYS A 162 10.72 24.88 25.64
C LYS A 162 9.73 23.83 25.14
N GLU A 163 9.20 24.03 23.94
CA GLU A 163 8.36 23.05 23.26
C GLU A 163 9.20 21.82 22.86
N THR A 164 8.78 20.63 23.33
CA THR A 164 9.36 19.33 22.99
C THR A 164 8.27 18.31 22.61
N SER A 165 7.21 18.82 21.99
CA SER A 165 6.02 18.05 21.59
C SER A 165 6.32 16.98 20.53
N LEU A 166 5.52 15.92 20.55
CA LEU A 166 5.54 14.89 19.51
C LEU A 166 4.77 15.39 18.29
N LYS A 167 5.47 15.63 17.18
CA LYS A 167 4.86 16.01 15.89
C LYS A 167 4.83 14.84 14.91
N LEU A 168 3.87 14.84 14.00
CA LEU A 168 3.85 13.87 12.91
C LEU A 168 5.00 14.16 11.93
N PRO A 169 5.85 13.18 11.59
CA PRO A 169 6.93 13.39 10.63
C PRO A 169 6.43 13.83 9.26
N ILE A 170 7.30 14.48 8.50
CA ILE A 170 7.04 14.96 7.14
C ILE A 170 6.55 13.80 6.25
N GLY A 171 5.50 14.06 5.46
CA GLY A 171 4.87 13.06 4.58
C GLY A 171 3.95 12.06 5.28
N GLY A 172 3.82 12.14 6.62
CA GLY A 172 2.79 11.39 7.35
C GLY A 172 1.42 12.02 7.17
N ARG A 173 0.40 11.20 6.89
CA ARG A 173 -1.01 11.58 6.99
C ARG A 173 -1.83 10.37 7.42
N GLY A 174 -2.94 10.60 8.11
CA GLY A 174 -3.81 9.49 8.50
C GLY A 174 -4.83 9.83 9.55
N ARG A 175 -5.40 8.80 10.15
CA ARG A 175 -6.43 8.92 11.18
C ARG A 175 -5.97 8.26 12.48
N VAL A 176 -6.20 8.92 13.60
CA VAL A 176 -5.91 8.36 14.92
C VAL A 176 -6.90 7.26 15.24
N ILE A 177 -6.39 6.05 15.50
CA ILE A 177 -7.22 4.86 15.77
C ILE A 177 -7.24 4.47 17.25
N ASP A 178 -6.15 4.73 17.97
CA ASP A 178 -5.99 4.34 19.37
C ASP A 178 -4.98 5.28 20.03
N VAL A 179 -5.23 5.61 21.29
CA VAL A 179 -4.38 6.47 22.12
C VAL A 179 -4.31 5.82 23.48
N ARG A 180 -3.10 5.51 23.92
CA ARG A 180 -2.85 4.87 25.22
C ARG A 180 -1.96 5.75 26.06
N TRP A 181 -2.48 6.18 27.19
CA TRP A 181 -1.71 6.83 28.22
C TRP A 181 -1.37 5.82 29.31
N ILE A 182 -0.09 5.49 29.43
CA ILE A 182 0.43 4.59 30.45
C ILE A 182 1.01 5.47 31.56
N GLN A 183 0.24 5.61 32.63
CA GLN A 183 0.63 6.32 33.84
C GLN A 183 1.36 5.37 34.81
N LYS A 184 2.11 5.97 35.73
CA LYS A 184 2.88 5.27 36.77
C LYS A 184 1.96 4.47 37.70
N ASN A 185 2.30 3.20 37.94
CA ASN A 185 1.83 2.47 39.11
C ASN A 185 2.88 2.59 40.23
N GLU A 186 2.44 2.81 41.47
CA GLU A 186 3.31 3.13 42.62
C GLU A 186 4.34 2.04 42.97
N SER A 187 4.21 0.82 42.44
CA SER A 187 4.94 -0.37 42.92
C SER A 187 6.19 -0.79 42.11
N SER A 188 6.57 -0.10 41.02
CA SER A 188 7.75 -0.47 40.22
C SER A 188 8.58 0.76 39.83
N GLY A 189 9.89 0.69 40.10
CA GLY A 189 10.83 1.81 39.98
C GLY A 189 10.82 2.58 38.64
N TYR A 190 11.16 3.87 38.75
CA TYR A 190 11.62 4.84 37.73
C TYR A 190 11.14 4.71 36.27
N ASN A 191 9.93 4.20 36.00
CA ASN A 191 9.38 4.21 34.64
C ASN A 191 8.69 5.57 34.36
N PRO A 192 9.13 6.31 33.33
CA PRO A 192 8.51 7.58 32.94
C PRO A 192 7.09 7.36 32.39
N GLU A 193 6.23 8.38 32.49
CA GLU A 193 4.92 8.35 31.85
C GLU A 193 5.08 8.22 30.33
N ARG A 194 4.28 7.33 29.71
CA ARG A 194 4.38 7.07 28.26
C ARG A 194 3.03 7.27 27.59
N ILE A 195 3.01 8.07 26.55
CA ILE A 195 1.85 8.24 25.68
C ILE A 195 2.15 7.61 24.33
N ARG A 196 1.25 6.74 23.87
CA ARG A 196 1.32 6.06 22.57
C ARG A 196 0.13 6.48 21.74
N VAL A 197 0.40 7.01 20.55
CA VAL A 197 -0.60 7.37 19.56
C VAL A 197 -0.46 6.43 18.37
N TYR A 198 -1.53 5.72 18.05
CA TYR A 198 -1.60 4.82 16.90
C TYR A 198 -2.35 5.51 15.76
N ILE A 199 -1.70 5.58 14.61
CA ILE A 199 -2.20 6.28 13.44
C ILE A 199 -2.32 5.28 12.30
N SER A 200 -3.52 5.18 11.73
CA SER A 200 -3.77 4.42 10.50
C SER A 200 -3.54 5.31 9.29
N GLN A 201 -2.71 4.84 8.37
CA GLN A 201 -2.34 5.52 7.14
C GLN A 201 -2.80 4.67 5.95
N LYS A 202 -3.55 5.29 5.03
CA LYS A 202 -3.92 4.69 3.74
C LYS A 202 -2.76 4.88 2.77
N HIS A 203 -2.20 3.79 2.26
CA HIS A 203 -1.11 3.77 1.28
C HIS A 203 -1.65 3.25 -0.05
N GLU A 204 -2.06 4.17 -0.90
CA GLU A 204 -2.42 3.89 -2.29
C GLU A 204 -1.17 3.56 -3.10
N ILE A 205 -1.36 2.91 -4.25
CA ILE A 205 -0.24 2.66 -5.18
C ILE A 205 0.18 3.96 -5.83
N LYS A 206 1.48 4.24 -5.84
CA LYS A 206 2.05 5.47 -6.37
C LYS A 206 3.30 5.20 -7.21
N VAL A 207 3.76 6.23 -7.91
CA VAL A 207 5.08 6.22 -8.57
C VAL A 207 6.16 5.91 -7.53
N SER A 208 7.15 5.14 -7.94
CA SER A 208 8.24 4.57 -7.14
C SER A 208 7.88 3.37 -6.25
N ASP A 209 6.60 3.01 -6.11
CA ASP A 209 6.25 1.75 -5.45
C ASP A 209 6.71 0.55 -6.31
N LYS A 210 7.07 -0.55 -5.65
CA LYS A 210 7.54 -1.77 -6.32
C LYS A 210 6.47 -2.85 -6.40
N VAL A 211 6.29 -3.42 -7.59
CA VAL A 211 5.42 -4.56 -7.86
C VAL A 211 6.22 -5.78 -8.28
N ALA A 212 5.69 -6.97 -8.04
CA ALA A 212 6.33 -8.22 -8.44
C ALA A 212 5.32 -9.33 -8.71
N GLY A 213 5.56 -10.16 -9.73
CA GLY A 213 4.86 -11.43 -9.91
C GLY A 213 5.57 -12.59 -9.20
N ARG A 214 4.94 -13.77 -9.23
CA ARG A 214 5.43 -14.98 -8.55
C ARG A 214 6.70 -15.55 -9.18
N HIS A 215 6.91 -15.28 -10.47
CA HIS A 215 8.04 -15.77 -11.26
C HIS A 215 9.26 -14.85 -11.24
N GLY A 216 9.34 -13.92 -10.28
CA GLY A 216 10.48 -13.05 -10.09
C GLY A 216 10.55 -11.86 -11.06
N ASN A 217 9.55 -11.67 -11.91
CA ASN A 217 9.34 -10.42 -12.63
C ASN A 217 9.05 -9.31 -11.61
N LYS A 218 9.94 -8.34 -11.50
CA LYS A 218 9.83 -7.22 -10.57
C LYS A 218 9.85 -5.95 -11.39
N GLY A 219 9.12 -4.94 -10.94
CA GLY A 219 9.30 -3.62 -11.49
C GLY A 219 8.92 -2.49 -10.57
N ILE A 220 9.53 -1.34 -10.83
CA ILE A 220 9.25 -0.08 -10.14
C ILE A 220 8.30 0.71 -11.01
N ILE A 221 7.25 1.26 -10.42
CA ILE A 221 6.27 2.06 -11.15
C ILE A 221 6.88 3.41 -11.50
N PHE A 222 6.97 3.70 -12.80
CA PHE A 222 7.50 4.98 -13.27
C PHE A 222 6.41 6.00 -13.59
N LYS A 223 5.35 5.56 -14.26
CA LYS A 223 4.25 6.44 -14.65
C LYS A 223 2.91 5.75 -14.50
N ILE A 224 1.94 6.53 -14.06
CA ILE A 224 0.53 6.16 -13.99
C ILE A 224 -0.14 6.82 -15.19
N LEU A 225 -0.63 6.03 -16.14
CA LEU A 225 -1.30 6.51 -17.33
C LEU A 225 -2.82 6.57 -17.13
N SER A 226 -3.45 7.56 -17.73
CA SER A 226 -4.90 7.68 -17.78
C SER A 226 -5.49 6.45 -18.48
N ARG A 227 -6.72 6.07 -18.12
CA ARG A 227 -7.33 4.85 -18.66
C ARG A 227 -7.55 4.88 -20.17
N GLN A 228 -7.83 6.07 -20.70
CA GLN A 228 -8.03 6.31 -22.12
C GLN A 228 -6.74 6.18 -22.93
N ASP A 229 -5.56 6.42 -22.33
CA ASP A 229 -4.28 6.35 -23.02
C ASP A 229 -3.67 4.93 -22.98
N MET A 230 -4.23 4.06 -22.13
CA MET A 230 -3.77 2.68 -22.01
C MET A 230 -4.22 1.87 -23.22
N PRO A 231 -3.40 0.92 -23.70
CA PRO A 231 -3.86 -0.07 -24.65
C PRO A 231 -5.09 -0.80 -24.15
N TYR A 232 -5.94 -1.21 -25.08
CA TYR A 232 -7.14 -1.93 -24.73
C TYR A 232 -7.37 -3.13 -25.65
N LEU A 233 -8.06 -4.11 -25.08
CA LEU A 233 -8.48 -5.34 -25.73
C LEU A 233 -9.59 -5.08 -26.76
N GLN A 234 -9.81 -6.04 -27.66
CA GLN A 234 -10.91 -5.97 -28.63
C GLN A 234 -12.31 -5.90 -28.00
N ASN A 235 -12.44 -6.28 -26.72
CA ASN A 235 -13.68 -6.12 -25.95
C ASN A 235 -13.81 -4.76 -25.24
N GLY A 236 -12.90 -3.81 -25.51
CA GLY A 236 -12.87 -2.48 -24.90
C GLY A 236 -12.24 -2.43 -23.49
N THR A 237 -11.75 -3.55 -22.95
CA THR A 237 -11.14 -3.55 -21.62
C THR A 237 -9.71 -3.00 -21.69
N PRO A 238 -9.39 -1.92 -20.94
CA PRO A 238 -8.03 -1.39 -20.89
C PRO A 238 -7.10 -2.30 -20.08
N ILE A 239 -5.84 -2.36 -20.49
CA ILE A 239 -4.75 -3.03 -19.79
C ILE A 239 -4.50 -2.35 -18.43
N ASP A 240 -4.16 -3.12 -17.40
CA ASP A 240 -3.86 -2.59 -16.07
C ASP A 240 -2.35 -2.29 -15.89
N ILE A 241 -1.45 -3.11 -16.44
CA ILE A 241 0.01 -2.94 -16.33
C ILE A 241 0.69 -3.28 -17.67
N VAL A 242 1.69 -2.49 -18.07
CA VAL A 242 2.54 -2.80 -19.23
C VAL A 242 3.95 -3.15 -18.77
N PHE A 243 4.39 -4.37 -19.06
CA PHE A 243 5.74 -4.88 -18.79
C PHE A 243 6.60 -4.87 -20.06
N ASN A 244 7.91 -4.79 -19.87
CA ASN A 244 8.88 -4.96 -20.94
C ASN A 244 9.01 -6.44 -21.33
N PRO A 245 8.82 -6.81 -22.62
CA PRO A 245 9.04 -8.19 -23.06
C PRO A 245 10.51 -8.64 -22.92
N LEU A 246 11.49 -7.74 -22.97
CA LEU A 246 12.92 -8.09 -22.94
C LEU A 246 13.36 -8.73 -21.60
N GLY A 247 12.60 -8.50 -20.53
CA GLY A 247 12.89 -9.07 -19.21
C GLY A 247 12.58 -10.56 -19.08
N VAL A 248 11.85 -11.16 -20.03
CA VAL A 248 11.44 -12.58 -19.96
C VAL A 248 12.51 -13.52 -20.55
N PRO A 249 13.01 -13.32 -21.79
CA PRO A 249 14.03 -14.21 -22.37
C PRO A 249 15.34 -14.19 -21.58
N SER A 250 15.75 -13.01 -21.13
CA SER A 250 17.00 -12.82 -20.37
C SER A 250 17.02 -13.53 -19.02
N ARG A 251 15.85 -13.70 -18.38
CA ARG A 251 15.70 -14.32 -17.06
C ARG A 251 15.27 -15.78 -17.10
N MET A 252 14.92 -16.28 -18.29
CA MET A 252 14.45 -17.65 -18.51
C MET A 252 13.26 -18.05 -17.62
N ASN A 253 12.38 -17.10 -17.27
CA ASN A 253 11.22 -17.34 -16.41
C ASN A 253 9.92 -17.62 -17.20
N VAL A 254 9.99 -18.62 -18.09
CA VAL A 254 8.92 -18.98 -19.05
C VAL A 254 7.61 -19.37 -18.35
N GLY A 255 7.66 -19.92 -17.14
CA GLY A 255 6.46 -20.31 -16.38
C GLY A 255 5.44 -19.17 -16.20
N HIS A 256 5.91 -17.92 -16.20
CA HIS A 256 5.05 -16.74 -16.12
C HIS A 256 4.07 -16.65 -17.29
N ILE A 257 4.54 -16.98 -18.50
CA ILE A 257 3.76 -16.94 -19.73
C ILE A 257 2.58 -17.91 -19.64
N PHE A 258 2.86 -19.13 -19.17
CA PHE A 258 1.84 -20.17 -19.01
C PHE A 258 0.83 -19.83 -17.91
N GLU A 259 1.31 -19.37 -16.75
CA GLU A 259 0.45 -18.95 -15.62
C GLU A 259 -0.58 -17.92 -16.10
N CYS A 260 -0.13 -16.89 -16.79
CA CYS A 260 -0.99 -15.74 -17.05
C CYS A 260 -1.85 -15.90 -18.31
N SER A 261 -1.38 -16.69 -19.29
CA SER A 261 -2.22 -17.13 -20.41
C SER A 261 -3.40 -17.96 -19.90
N LEU A 262 -3.15 -18.87 -18.96
CA LEU A 262 -4.22 -19.61 -18.28
C LEU A 262 -5.11 -18.68 -17.44
N GLY A 263 -4.52 -17.69 -16.76
CA GLY A 263 -5.25 -16.68 -16.01
C GLY A 263 -6.25 -15.88 -16.87
N LEU A 264 -5.90 -15.62 -18.14
CA LEU A 264 -6.82 -14.96 -19.09
C LEU A 264 -8.02 -15.86 -19.41
N ALA A 265 -7.78 -17.15 -19.66
CA ALA A 265 -8.83 -18.14 -19.86
C ALA A 265 -9.73 -18.29 -18.61
N GLU A 266 -9.13 -18.34 -17.41
CA GLU A 266 -9.84 -18.34 -16.12
C GLU A 266 -10.82 -17.17 -16.00
N ASP A 267 -10.39 -15.96 -16.35
CA ASP A 267 -11.25 -14.80 -16.20
C ASP A 267 -12.45 -14.81 -17.14
N LEU A 268 -12.27 -15.35 -18.34
CA LEU A 268 -13.32 -15.41 -19.36
C LEU A 268 -14.29 -16.57 -19.11
N LEU A 269 -13.77 -17.74 -18.70
CA LEU A 269 -14.56 -18.92 -18.37
C LEU A 269 -15.13 -18.92 -16.94
N LYS A 270 -14.65 -18.04 -16.07
CA LYS A 270 -14.95 -17.99 -14.62
C LYS A 270 -14.67 -19.32 -13.92
N ARG A 271 -13.51 -19.91 -14.24
CA ARG A 271 -13.01 -21.17 -13.66
C ARG A 271 -11.70 -20.91 -12.92
N HIS A 272 -11.48 -21.58 -11.80
CA HIS A 272 -10.22 -21.51 -11.06
C HIS A 272 -9.38 -22.76 -11.32
N TYR A 273 -8.11 -22.58 -11.64
CA TYR A 273 -7.19 -23.69 -11.89
C TYR A 273 -6.21 -23.86 -10.73
N ARG A 274 -5.93 -25.12 -10.37
CA ARG A 274 -4.90 -25.48 -9.40
C ARG A 274 -3.93 -26.45 -10.07
N ILE A 275 -2.73 -25.96 -10.35
CA ILE A 275 -1.66 -26.73 -10.99
C ILE A 275 -0.68 -27.21 -9.92
N ALA A 276 -0.37 -28.50 -9.94
CA ALA A 276 0.68 -29.07 -9.10
C ALA A 276 2.06 -28.75 -9.70
N PRO A 277 3.08 -28.45 -8.88
CA PRO A 277 4.43 -28.27 -9.39
C PRO A 277 4.96 -29.53 -10.08
N PHE A 278 5.79 -29.35 -11.12
CA PHE A 278 6.44 -30.43 -11.88
C PHE A 278 5.45 -31.39 -12.56
N ASP A 279 4.43 -30.83 -13.20
CA ASP A 279 3.45 -31.54 -14.03
C ASP A 279 4.10 -32.32 -15.20
N GLU A 280 5.23 -31.81 -15.72
CA GLU A 280 6.01 -32.48 -16.78
C GLU A 280 6.53 -33.88 -16.40
N ARG A 281 6.49 -34.27 -15.12
CA ARG A 281 6.78 -35.65 -14.70
C ARG A 281 5.78 -36.66 -15.23
N TYR A 282 4.56 -36.22 -15.53
CA TYR A 282 3.47 -37.09 -16.00
C TYR A 282 3.36 -37.09 -17.52
N GLU A 283 3.60 -35.95 -18.16
CA GLU A 283 3.49 -35.83 -19.61
C GLU A 283 4.43 -34.73 -20.14
N GLN A 284 5.08 -35.00 -21.28
CA GLN A 284 5.91 -34.02 -21.95
C GLN A 284 5.06 -32.84 -22.47
N GLU A 285 5.53 -31.61 -22.21
CA GLU A 285 4.84 -30.35 -22.52
C GLU A 285 3.42 -30.24 -21.92
N ALA A 286 3.16 -30.89 -20.77
CA ALA A 286 1.86 -30.89 -20.09
C ALA A 286 1.26 -29.47 -19.93
N SER A 287 2.05 -28.54 -19.38
CA SER A 287 1.65 -27.14 -19.18
C SER A 287 1.21 -26.48 -20.49
N ARG A 288 1.98 -26.66 -21.57
CA ARG A 288 1.66 -26.05 -22.87
C ARG A 288 0.38 -26.61 -23.45
N LYS A 289 0.20 -27.94 -23.43
CA LYS A 289 -1.00 -28.62 -23.92
C LYS A 289 -2.23 -28.13 -23.18
N LEU A 290 -2.17 -28.07 -21.85
CA LEU A 290 -3.26 -27.58 -21.00
C LEU A 290 -3.62 -26.12 -21.35
N VAL A 291 -2.63 -25.23 -21.35
CA VAL A 291 -2.86 -23.80 -21.57
C VAL A 291 -3.45 -23.53 -22.96
N PHE A 292 -2.90 -24.16 -24.00
CA PHE A 292 -3.37 -23.94 -25.36
C PHE A 292 -4.76 -24.54 -25.58
N TYR A 293 -5.03 -25.71 -25.00
CA TYR A 293 -6.36 -26.31 -25.02
C TYR A 293 -7.40 -25.42 -24.34
N GLU A 294 -7.09 -24.84 -23.18
CA GLU A 294 -8.01 -23.96 -22.45
C GLU A 294 -8.23 -22.64 -23.18
N LEU A 295 -7.19 -22.04 -23.78
CA LEU A 295 -7.34 -20.84 -24.62
C LEU A 295 -8.22 -21.12 -25.85
N TYR A 296 -7.98 -22.24 -26.55
CA TYR A 296 -8.79 -22.66 -27.68
C TYR A 296 -10.25 -22.88 -27.27
N SER A 297 -10.47 -23.62 -26.18
CA SER A 297 -11.79 -23.88 -25.61
C SER A 297 -12.51 -22.57 -25.23
N THR A 298 -11.77 -21.60 -24.68
CA THR A 298 -12.28 -20.26 -24.34
C THR A 298 -12.70 -19.50 -25.59
N SER A 299 -11.91 -19.52 -26.66
CA SER A 299 -12.24 -18.89 -27.94
C SER A 299 -13.54 -19.47 -28.54
N LYS A 300 -13.79 -20.77 -28.36
CA LYS A 300 -15.04 -21.42 -28.82
C LYS A 300 -16.25 -21.16 -27.93
N GLN A 301 -16.07 -21.11 -26.61
CA GLN A 301 -17.17 -20.98 -25.64
C GLN A 301 -17.57 -19.53 -25.39
N THR A 302 -16.68 -18.57 -25.65
CA THR A 302 -16.92 -17.16 -25.35
C THR A 302 -17.12 -16.35 -26.63
N LYS A 303 -17.71 -15.14 -26.50
CA LYS A 303 -17.86 -14.18 -27.61
C LYS A 303 -16.54 -13.50 -28.01
N ASN A 304 -15.39 -13.99 -27.54
CA ASN A 304 -14.07 -13.40 -27.73
C ASN A 304 -13.18 -14.36 -28.52
N PRO A 305 -13.35 -14.47 -29.86
CA PRO A 305 -12.56 -15.41 -30.66
C PRO A 305 -11.06 -15.07 -30.64
N TRP A 306 -10.73 -13.79 -30.47
CA TRP A 306 -9.37 -13.22 -30.45
C TRP A 306 -8.47 -13.71 -29.31
N VAL A 307 -9.02 -14.41 -28.33
CA VAL A 307 -8.27 -14.97 -27.18
C VAL A 307 -7.29 -16.05 -27.63
N PHE A 308 -7.56 -16.69 -28.77
CA PHE A 308 -6.70 -17.72 -29.32
C PHE A 308 -6.45 -17.46 -30.81
N GLU A 309 -5.21 -17.12 -31.13
CA GLU A 309 -4.71 -17.03 -32.50
C GLU A 309 -3.92 -18.32 -32.83
N PRO A 310 -4.32 -19.11 -33.85
CA PRO A 310 -3.69 -20.40 -34.14
C PRO A 310 -2.19 -20.31 -34.44
N GLU A 311 -1.76 -19.24 -35.10
CA GLU A 311 -0.35 -19.01 -35.46
C GLU A 311 0.49 -18.56 -34.25
N TYR A 312 -0.14 -17.86 -33.30
CA TYR A 312 0.53 -17.28 -32.13
C TYR A 312 -0.31 -17.44 -30.85
N PRO A 313 -0.41 -18.68 -30.29
CA PRO A 313 -1.20 -18.91 -29.09
C PRO A 313 -0.72 -18.05 -27.90
N GLY A 314 -1.66 -17.38 -27.23
CA GLY A 314 -1.39 -16.48 -26.09
C GLY A 314 -1.10 -15.02 -26.48
N LYS A 315 -0.98 -14.72 -27.78
CA LYS A 315 -0.92 -13.34 -28.29
C LYS A 315 -2.26 -12.94 -28.89
N SER A 316 -2.57 -11.66 -28.79
CA SER A 316 -3.79 -11.08 -29.34
C SER A 316 -3.53 -9.69 -29.90
N ARG A 317 -4.40 -9.25 -30.81
CA ARG A 317 -4.37 -7.88 -31.33
C ARG A 317 -4.95 -6.92 -30.29
N ILE A 318 -4.28 -5.80 -30.08
CA ILE A 318 -4.71 -4.70 -29.21
C ILE A 318 -4.72 -3.39 -29.96
N PHE A 319 -5.44 -2.43 -29.39
CA PHE A 319 -5.58 -1.09 -29.91
C PHE A 319 -4.83 -0.10 -29.04
N ASP A 320 -4.23 0.92 -29.66
CA ASP A 320 -3.71 2.07 -28.95
C ASP A 320 -4.87 2.90 -28.38
N GLY A 321 -4.83 3.20 -27.09
CA GLY A 321 -5.82 4.05 -26.43
C GLY A 321 -5.87 5.47 -26.98
N ARG A 322 -4.73 5.97 -27.48
CA ARG A 322 -4.58 7.37 -27.89
C ARG A 322 -5.08 7.63 -29.31
N THR A 323 -4.79 6.71 -30.23
CA THR A 323 -5.17 6.86 -31.65
C THR A 323 -6.37 6.00 -32.03
N GLY A 324 -6.57 4.87 -31.34
CA GLY A 324 -7.55 3.85 -31.71
C GLY A 324 -7.05 2.88 -32.78
N ASP A 325 -5.81 3.03 -33.25
CA ASP A 325 -5.23 2.16 -34.27
C ASP A 325 -4.79 0.82 -33.69
N LEU A 326 -4.71 -0.19 -34.56
CA LEU A 326 -4.18 -1.50 -34.19
C LEU A 326 -2.65 -1.46 -34.10
N PHE A 327 -2.07 -2.11 -33.09
CA PHE A 327 -0.64 -2.40 -33.11
C PHE A 327 -0.29 -3.39 -34.24
N GLU A 328 0.80 -3.13 -34.95
CA GLU A 328 1.23 -3.95 -36.10
C GLU A 328 1.53 -5.40 -35.71
N GLN A 329 2.15 -5.61 -34.54
CA GLN A 329 2.50 -6.93 -34.02
C GLN A 329 1.50 -7.39 -32.96
N LEU A 330 1.24 -8.71 -32.94
CA LEU A 330 0.46 -9.33 -31.88
C LEU A 330 1.20 -9.22 -30.55
N VAL A 331 0.47 -8.80 -29.51
CA VAL A 331 1.03 -8.59 -28.18
C VAL A 331 0.61 -9.73 -27.27
N GLN A 332 1.52 -10.14 -26.40
CA GLN A 332 1.24 -11.12 -25.36
C GLN A 332 0.39 -10.45 -24.28
N ILE A 333 -0.83 -10.96 -24.08
CA ILE A 333 -1.78 -10.40 -23.11
C ILE A 333 -2.19 -11.46 -22.12
N GLU A 334 -2.16 -11.08 -20.87
CA GLU A 334 -2.00 -12.04 -19.80
C GLU A 334 -2.75 -11.55 -18.57
N LYS A 335 -3.38 -12.45 -17.81
CA LYS A 335 -3.91 -12.10 -16.49
C LYS A 335 -2.98 -12.66 -15.42
N SER A 336 -2.17 -11.78 -14.86
CA SER A 336 -1.10 -12.15 -13.93
C SER A 336 -1.48 -11.84 -12.48
N TYR A 337 -1.00 -12.67 -11.56
CA TYR A 337 -1.10 -12.41 -10.13
C TYR A 337 0.10 -11.58 -9.66
N ILE A 338 -0.13 -10.30 -9.47
CA ILE A 338 0.90 -9.31 -9.11
C ILE A 338 0.73 -8.86 -7.65
N LEU A 339 1.86 -8.76 -6.95
CA LEU A 339 1.98 -8.30 -5.58
C LEU A 339 2.49 -6.86 -5.54
N LYS A 340 1.99 -6.07 -4.58
CA LYS A 340 2.62 -4.81 -4.15
C LYS A 340 3.60 -5.13 -3.02
N LEU A 341 4.86 -4.74 -3.17
CA LEU A 341 5.87 -4.93 -2.13
C LEU A 341 5.77 -3.83 -1.07
N ILE A 342 6.36 -4.08 0.11
CA ILE A 342 6.26 -3.18 1.27
C ILE A 342 7.09 -1.88 1.10
N TYR A 343 7.95 -1.83 0.09
CA TYR A 343 8.93 -0.76 -0.13
C TYR A 343 8.40 0.37 -0.99
#